data_AF-A0A0S8ET03-F1
#
_entry.id   AF-A0A0S8ET03-F1
#
_cell.length_a   1.000
_cell.length_b   1.000
_cell.length_c   1.000
_cell.angle_alpha   90.00
_cell.angle_beta   90.00
_cell.angle_gamma   90.00
#
_symmetry.space_group_name_H-M   'P 1'
#
loop_
_entity.id
_entity.type
_entity.pdbx_description
1 polymer ?
#
loop_
_entity_poly.entity_id
_entity_poly.type
_entity_poly.pdbx_seq_one_letter_code
_entity_poly.pdbx_strand_id
1 'polypeptide(L)'
;MPYWRLSGFYFFYFAVLGSLVPYWSVYLRSTGFDETDIGKLMALLMLSRIVAPYLWGWIADHRGQGMLVVRLAALLAALTYVGVFFTTNFWWLALVMLIFSFFWNATLPQLEAATMNHLGGEATRYARVRLWGSVGFIVAVIGLGVLFDQVETWWLLPVVLVLLVGIWVSSLLVPERELDIQAE
;
A
#
# COMPACT_ATOMS: atom_id res chain seq x y z
N MET A 1 -7.38 23.39 -0.36
CA MET A 1 -7.48 21.95 -0.69
C MET A 1 -6.10 21.31 -0.59
N PRO A 2 -5.93 20.20 0.14
CA PRO A 2 -4.64 19.52 0.28
C PRO A 2 -4.28 18.67 -0.97
N TYR A 3 -4.30 19.26 -2.17
CA TYR A 3 -4.04 18.57 -3.45
C TYR A 3 -2.72 17.78 -3.43
N TRP A 4 -1.62 18.44 -3.06
CA TRP A 4 -0.30 17.84 -3.01
C TRP A 4 -0.18 16.70 -1.98
N ARG A 5 -0.90 16.80 -0.85
CA ARG A 5 -0.84 15.80 0.24
C ARG A 5 -1.56 14.51 -0.20
N LEU A 6 -2.73 14.63 -0.83
CA LEU A 6 -3.46 13.50 -1.42
C LEU A 6 -2.71 12.88 -2.60
N SER A 7 -2.16 13.71 -3.50
CA SER A 7 -1.36 13.25 -4.63
C SER A 7 -0.10 12.48 -4.20
N GLY A 8 0.59 12.93 -3.14
CA GLY A 8 1.73 12.21 -2.57
C GLY A 8 1.34 10.82 -2.05
N PHE A 9 0.20 10.71 -1.37
CA PHE A 9 -0.31 9.42 -0.92
C PHE A 9 -0.55 8.46 -2.11
N TYR A 10 -1.26 8.92 -3.15
CA TYR A 10 -1.49 8.12 -4.35
C TYR A 10 -0.18 7.70 -5.01
N PHE A 11 0.77 8.63 -5.13
CA PHE A 11 2.09 8.36 -5.70
C PHE A 11 2.79 7.22 -4.96
N PHE A 12 2.94 7.30 -3.65
CA PHE A 12 3.64 6.26 -2.88
C PHE A 12 2.88 4.93 -2.87
N TYR A 13 1.55 4.96 -2.74
CA TYR A 13 0.72 3.74 -2.75
C TYR A 13 0.90 2.94 -4.04
N PHE A 14 0.79 3.63 -5.18
CA PHE A 14 0.96 2.98 -6.48
C PHE A 14 2.42 2.66 -6.80
N ALA A 15 3.38 3.41 -6.25
CA ALA A 15 4.80 3.05 -6.34
C ALA A 15 5.09 1.73 -5.61
N VAL A 16 4.50 1.47 -4.45
CA VAL A 16 4.60 0.16 -3.76
C VAL A 16 4.02 -0.94 -4.64
N LEU A 17 2.86 -0.71 -5.27
CA LEU A 17 2.28 -1.69 -6.21
C LEU A 17 3.18 -1.93 -7.42
N GLY A 18 3.75 -0.87 -8.02
CA GLY A 18 4.69 -0.96 -9.12
C GLY A 18 6.00 -1.65 -8.75
N SER A 19 6.35 -1.65 -7.46
CA SER A 19 7.52 -2.37 -6.94
C SER A 19 7.21 -3.84 -6.67
N LEU A 20 6.15 -4.13 -5.91
CA LEU A 20 5.86 -5.49 -5.45
C LEU A 20 5.28 -6.38 -6.58
N VAL A 21 4.35 -5.88 -7.39
CA VAL A 21 3.66 -6.72 -8.37
C VAL A 21 4.61 -7.37 -9.39
N PRO A 22 5.52 -6.63 -10.04
CA PRO A 22 6.43 -7.24 -11.03
C PRO A 22 7.65 -7.92 -10.39
N TYR A 23 8.13 -7.45 -9.23
CA TYR A 23 9.45 -7.87 -8.72
C TYR A 23 9.40 -8.79 -7.49
N TRP A 24 8.26 -8.94 -6.81
CA TRP A 24 8.20 -9.79 -5.61
C TRP A 24 8.48 -11.26 -5.91
N SER A 25 7.91 -11.82 -6.98
CA SER A 25 8.19 -13.19 -7.41
C SER A 25 9.64 -13.36 -7.86
N VAL A 26 10.23 -12.34 -8.49
CA VAL A 26 11.64 -12.32 -8.92
C VAL A 26 12.56 -12.36 -7.70
N TYR A 27 12.24 -11.58 -6.65
CA TYR A 27 12.96 -11.61 -5.37
C TYR A 27 12.86 -12.96 -4.66
N LEU A 28 11.67 -13.57 -4.61
CA LEU A 28 11.53 -14.90 -4.02
C LEU A 28 12.34 -15.95 -4.80
N ARG A 29 12.35 -15.86 -6.14
CA ARG A 29 13.16 -16.76 -6.97
C ARG A 29 14.67 -16.57 -6.72
N SER A 30 15.14 -15.32 -6.57
CA SER A 30 16.56 -15.05 -6.30
C SER A 30 17.02 -15.48 -4.90
N THR A 31 16.09 -15.59 -3.95
CA THR A 31 16.35 -16.13 -2.60
C THR A 31 16.31 -17.66 -2.52
N GLY A 32 16.08 -18.34 -3.65
CA GLY A 32 16.15 -19.81 -3.78
C GLY A 32 14.82 -20.54 -3.62
N PHE A 33 13.68 -19.83 -3.59
CA PHE A 33 12.37 -20.48 -3.63
C PHE A 33 12.10 -21.13 -4.98
N ASP A 34 11.46 -22.30 -4.96
CA ASP A 34 10.98 -22.95 -6.17
C ASP A 34 9.69 -22.29 -6.68
N GLU A 35 9.29 -22.63 -7.91
CA GLU A 35 8.12 -22.04 -8.55
C GLU A 35 6.82 -22.41 -7.81
N THR A 36 6.77 -23.60 -7.19
CA THR A 36 5.64 -24.09 -6.41
C THR A 36 5.40 -23.25 -5.16
N ASP A 37 6.46 -22.97 -4.39
CA ASP A 37 6.38 -22.21 -3.15
C ASP A 37 6.10 -20.72 -3.42
N ILE A 38 6.66 -20.16 -4.50
CA ILE A 38 6.28 -18.83 -4.97
C ILE A 38 4.78 -18.79 -5.27
N GLY A 39 4.25 -19.79 -5.99
CA GLY A 39 2.82 -19.91 -6.26
C GLY A 39 1.97 -19.96 -4.99
N LYS A 40 2.37 -20.75 -3.99
CA LYS A 40 1.68 -20.83 -2.69
C LYS A 40 1.69 -19.49 -1.94
N LEU A 41 2.84 -18.81 -1.88
CA LEU A 41 2.96 -17.49 -1.23
C LEU A 41 2.06 -16.46 -1.91
N MET A 42 2.06 -16.43 -3.25
CA MET A 42 1.21 -15.51 -4.01
C MET A 42 -0.29 -15.82 -3.83
N ALA A 43 -0.66 -17.09 -3.73
CA ALA A 43 -2.04 -17.50 -3.43
C ALA A 43 -2.49 -17.06 -2.03
N LEU A 44 -1.63 -17.19 -1.00
CA LEU A 44 -1.91 -16.70 0.35
C LEU A 44 -2.11 -15.18 0.36
N LEU A 45 -1.29 -14.45 -0.39
CA LEU A 45 -1.45 -13.01 -0.58
C LEU A 45 -2.80 -12.67 -1.20
N MET A 46 -3.26 -13.42 -2.21
CA MET A 46 -4.58 -13.22 -2.81
C MET A 46 -5.73 -13.48 -1.84
N LEU A 47 -5.65 -14.51 -1.00
CA LEU A 47 -6.68 -14.82 0.01
C LEU A 47 -6.92 -13.64 0.96
N SER A 48 -5.86 -12.96 1.38
CA SER A 48 -6.00 -11.77 2.22
C SER A 48 -6.79 -10.65 1.56
N ARG A 49 -6.75 -10.53 0.22
CA ARG A 49 -7.51 -9.52 -0.55
C ARG A 49 -8.99 -9.83 -0.61
N ILE A 50 -9.38 -11.10 -0.36
CA ILE A 50 -10.79 -11.48 -0.26
C ILE A 50 -11.30 -11.09 1.12
N VAL A 51 -10.57 -11.41 2.19
CA VAL A 51 -11.04 -11.23 3.57
C VAL A 51 -10.92 -9.79 4.06
N ALA A 52 -9.83 -9.10 3.74
CA ALA A 52 -9.51 -7.79 4.27
C ALA A 52 -10.56 -6.70 3.93
N PRO A 53 -11.08 -6.58 2.68
CA PRO A 53 -12.06 -5.55 2.35
C PRO A 53 -13.36 -5.65 3.14
N TYR A 54 -13.87 -6.86 3.42
CA TYR A 54 -15.09 -7.04 4.21
C TYR A 54 -14.91 -6.57 5.66
N LEU A 55 -13.78 -6.93 6.29
CA LEU A 55 -13.47 -6.51 7.66
C LEU A 55 -13.25 -5.00 7.74
N TRP A 56 -12.42 -4.45 6.85
CA TRP A 56 -12.11 -3.02 6.89
C TRP A 56 -13.27 -2.14 6.45
N GLY A 57 -14.13 -2.59 5.53
CA GLY A 57 -15.37 -1.91 5.18
C GLY A 57 -16.29 -1.80 6.39
N TRP A 58 -16.53 -2.91 7.10
CA TRP A 58 -17.33 -2.89 8.33
C TRP A 58 -16.72 -1.97 9.42
N ILE A 59 -15.40 -2.02 9.63
CA ILE A 59 -14.71 -1.14 10.59
C ILE A 59 -14.83 0.33 10.21
N ALA A 60 -14.70 0.66 8.91
CA ALA A 60 -14.79 2.02 8.41
C ALA A 60 -16.17 2.63 8.71
N ASP A 61 -17.22 1.86 8.42
CA ASP A 61 -18.61 2.30 8.55
C ASP A 61 -19.00 2.56 10.02
N HIS A 62 -18.43 1.80 10.96
CA HIS A 62 -18.78 1.92 12.39
C HIS A 62 -17.95 2.95 13.16
N ARG A 63 -16.76 3.33 12.68
CA ARG A 63 -15.83 4.18 13.44
C ARG A 63 -15.94 5.67 13.12
N GLY A 64 -16.54 6.06 12.00
CA GLY A 64 -16.68 7.47 11.58
C GLY A 64 -15.37 8.25 11.36
N GLN A 65 -14.21 7.62 11.61
CA GLN A 65 -12.86 8.21 11.59
C GLN A 65 -11.96 7.46 10.59
N GLY A 66 -12.29 7.55 9.30
CA GLY A 66 -11.60 6.82 8.24
C GLY A 66 -10.09 7.11 8.18
N MET A 67 -9.64 8.32 8.52
CA MET A 67 -8.23 8.71 8.42
C MET A 67 -7.37 8.12 9.54
N LEU A 68 -7.88 8.02 10.77
CA LEU A 68 -7.18 7.35 11.87
C LEU A 68 -6.93 5.87 11.52
N VAL A 69 -7.91 5.20 10.94
CA VAL A 69 -7.80 3.81 10.46
C VAL A 69 -6.71 3.69 9.39
N VAL A 70 -6.64 4.62 8.43
CA VAL A 70 -5.59 4.65 7.40
C VAL A 70 -4.20 4.78 8.01
N ARG A 71 -4.02 5.73 8.95
CA ARG A 71 -2.73 5.99 9.59
C ARG A 71 -2.23 4.77 10.35
N LEU A 72 -3.11 4.11 11.11
CA LEU A 72 -2.77 2.88 11.83
C LEU A 72 -2.50 1.73 10.87
N ALA A 73 -3.32 1.53 9.84
CA ALA A 73 -3.12 0.47 8.86
C ALA A 73 -1.80 0.65 8.09
N ALA A 74 -1.48 1.86 7.64
CA ALA A 74 -0.23 2.17 6.96
C ALA A 74 1.00 1.96 7.87
N LEU A 75 0.91 2.36 9.15
CA LEU A 75 1.95 2.12 10.13
C LEU A 75 2.16 0.62 10.39
N LEU A 76 1.08 -0.12 10.64
CA LEU A 76 1.13 -1.55 10.90
C LEU A 76 1.61 -2.34 9.67
N ALA A 77 1.24 -1.92 8.46
CA ALA A 77 1.78 -2.48 7.24
C ALA A 77 3.30 -2.27 7.15
N ALA A 78 3.79 -1.04 7.38
CA ALA A 78 5.22 -0.75 7.37
C ALA A 78 5.98 -1.55 8.44
N LEU A 79 5.48 -1.59 9.68
CA LEU A 79 6.08 -2.33 10.79
C LEU A 79 6.12 -3.84 10.52
N THR A 80 5.02 -4.40 10.02
CA THR A 80 4.97 -5.82 9.67
C THR A 80 5.94 -6.14 8.54
N TYR A 81 6.05 -5.27 7.54
CA TYR A 81 6.96 -5.45 6.41
C TYR A 81 8.44 -5.50 6.81
N VAL A 82 8.84 -4.86 7.92
CA VAL A 82 10.20 -5.01 8.50
C VAL A 82 10.51 -6.48 8.80
N GLY A 83 9.48 -7.30 9.07
CA GLY A 83 9.57 -8.75 9.23
C GLY A 83 10.31 -9.47 8.08
N VAL A 84 10.22 -8.94 6.85
CA VAL A 84 10.84 -9.54 5.65
C VAL A 84 12.38 -9.56 5.74
N PHE A 85 12.98 -8.66 6.52
CA PHE A 85 14.44 -8.55 6.63
C PHE A 85 15.09 -9.59 7.55
N PHE A 86 14.31 -10.29 8.39
CA PHE A 86 14.88 -11.16 9.43
C PHE A 86 15.25 -12.55 8.91
N THR A 87 14.41 -13.14 8.06
CA THR A 87 14.65 -14.49 7.56
C THR A 87 13.89 -14.73 6.26
N THR A 88 14.45 -15.57 5.40
CA THR A 88 13.88 -16.02 4.13
C THR A 88 13.20 -17.38 4.25
N ASN A 89 12.73 -17.77 5.45
CA ASN A 89 11.96 -19.00 5.63
C ASN A 89 10.54 -18.85 5.03
N PHE A 90 10.08 -19.87 4.30
CA PHE A 90 8.74 -19.93 3.69
C PHE A 90 7.62 -19.50 4.66
N TRP A 91 7.53 -20.15 5.82
CA TRP A 91 6.43 -19.94 6.77
C TRP A 91 6.49 -18.56 7.40
N TRP A 92 7.69 -18.05 7.62
CA TRP A 92 7.89 -16.70 8.14
C TRP A 92 7.46 -15.65 7.11
N LEU A 93 7.94 -15.76 5.87
CA LEU A 93 7.53 -14.85 4.79
C LEU A 93 6.04 -14.95 4.52
N ALA A 94 5.44 -16.14 4.55
CA ALA A 94 4.00 -16.33 4.44
C ALA A 94 3.24 -15.56 5.52
N LEU A 95 3.64 -15.71 6.78
CA LEU A 95 3.01 -15.03 7.91
C LEU A 95 3.16 -13.50 7.80
N VAL A 96 4.38 -13.01 7.60
CA VAL A 96 4.70 -11.59 7.46
C VAL A 96 3.91 -10.98 6.31
N MET A 97 3.92 -11.61 5.14
CA MET A 97 3.25 -11.10 3.95
C MET A 97 1.73 -11.13 4.08
N LEU A 98 1.17 -12.13 4.77
CA LEU A 98 -0.27 -12.22 5.03
C LEU A 98 -0.76 -11.14 6.01
N ILE A 99 0.00 -10.88 7.08
CA ILE A 99 -0.32 -9.80 8.02
C ILE A 99 -0.13 -8.44 7.33
N PHE A 100 0.98 -8.26 6.60
CA PHE A 100 1.23 -7.05 5.82
C PHE A 100 0.08 -6.78 4.83
N SER A 101 -0.30 -7.78 4.05
CA SER A 101 -1.34 -7.63 3.04
C SER A 101 -2.70 -7.36 3.66
N PHE A 102 -3.00 -7.94 4.83
CA PHE A 102 -4.22 -7.64 5.57
C PHE A 102 -4.35 -6.15 5.91
N PHE A 103 -3.28 -5.51 6.41
CA PHE A 103 -3.27 -4.08 6.70
C PHE A 103 -3.20 -3.23 5.42
N TRP A 104 -2.40 -3.65 4.45
CA TRP A 104 -2.23 -2.95 3.19
C TRP A 104 -3.55 -2.79 2.42
N ASN A 105 -4.38 -3.84 2.35
CA ASN A 105 -5.65 -3.80 1.62
C ASN A 105 -6.68 -2.84 2.24
N ALA A 106 -6.52 -2.43 3.50
CA ALA A 106 -7.36 -1.39 4.12
C ALA A 106 -7.12 0.01 3.53
N THR A 107 -5.93 0.22 2.97
CA THR A 107 -5.39 1.56 2.69
C THR A 107 -6.05 2.19 1.47
N LEU A 108 -6.33 1.41 0.42
CA LEU A 108 -6.89 1.93 -0.85
C LEU A 108 -8.36 2.38 -0.75
N PRO A 109 -9.31 1.57 -0.23
CA PRO A 109 -10.70 2.01 -0.14
C PRO A 109 -10.84 3.28 0.71
N GLN A 110 -10.08 3.34 1.79
CA GLN A 110 -10.07 4.48 2.69
C GLN A 110 -9.41 5.72 2.07
N LEU A 111 -8.34 5.55 1.27
CA LEU A 111 -7.76 6.62 0.47
C LEU A 111 -8.79 7.20 -0.50
N GLU A 112 -9.52 6.35 -1.21
CA GLU A 112 -10.55 6.79 -2.17
C GLU A 112 -11.68 7.53 -1.45
N ALA A 113 -12.16 6.99 -0.31
CA ALA A 113 -13.16 7.65 0.53
C ALA A 113 -12.68 9.01 1.05
N ALA A 114 -11.47 9.09 1.61
CA ALA A 114 -10.89 10.34 2.11
C ALA A 114 -10.72 11.39 1.00
N THR A 115 -10.34 10.95 -0.19
CA THR A 115 -10.17 11.82 -1.36
C THR A 115 -11.51 12.35 -1.86
N MET A 116 -12.53 11.49 -1.95
CA MET A 116 -13.87 11.87 -2.38
C MET A 116 -14.51 12.86 -1.39
N ASN A 117 -14.37 12.60 -0.08
CA ASN A 117 -14.86 13.49 0.98
C ASN A 117 -14.20 14.88 0.94
N HIS A 118 -12.95 14.99 0.48
CA HIS A 118 -12.27 16.28 0.33
C HIS A 118 -12.62 17.02 -0.97
N LEU A 119 -12.96 16.30 -2.02
CA LEU A 119 -13.21 16.85 -3.36
C LEU A 119 -14.69 17.09 -3.66
N GLY A 120 -15.60 16.62 -2.80
CA GLY A 120 -17.04 16.90 -2.91
C GLY A 120 -17.68 16.40 -4.21
N GLY A 121 -17.19 15.30 -4.78
CA GLY A 121 -17.73 14.73 -6.02
C GLY A 121 -17.21 15.35 -7.33
N GLU A 122 -16.25 16.27 -7.29
CA GLU A 122 -15.62 16.81 -8.51
C GLU A 122 -14.72 15.77 -9.21
N ALA A 123 -15.30 15.00 -10.13
CA ALA A 123 -14.61 13.93 -10.87
C ALA A 123 -13.32 14.39 -11.57
N THR A 124 -13.28 15.61 -12.11
CA THR A 124 -12.10 16.15 -12.80
C THR A 124 -10.93 16.40 -11.85
N ARG A 125 -11.17 16.87 -10.63
CA ARG A 125 -10.09 17.06 -9.64
C ARG A 125 -9.61 15.73 -9.08
N TYR A 126 -10.53 14.78 -8.90
CA TYR A 126 -10.20 13.41 -8.50
C TYR A 126 -9.28 12.75 -9.52
N ALA A 127 -9.60 12.86 -10.81
CA ALA A 127 -8.75 12.34 -11.88
C ALA A 127 -7.33 12.91 -11.79
N ARG A 128 -7.15 14.23 -11.58
CA ARG A 128 -5.82 14.84 -11.42
C ARG A 128 -5.04 14.31 -10.23
N VAL A 129 -5.70 14.10 -9.09
CA VAL A 129 -5.05 13.50 -7.91
C VAL A 129 -4.64 12.06 -8.19
N ARG A 130 -5.52 11.26 -8.81
CA ARG A 130 -5.27 9.85 -9.13
C ARG A 130 -4.18 9.65 -10.19
N LEU A 131 -3.98 10.61 -11.11
CA LEU A 131 -2.90 10.56 -12.11
C LEU A 131 -1.52 10.40 -11.47
N TRP A 132 -1.29 11.02 -10.31
CA TRP A 132 -0.03 10.84 -9.57
C TRP A 132 0.22 9.40 -9.12
N GLY A 133 -0.83 8.62 -8.92
CA GLY A 133 -0.72 7.18 -8.70
C GLY A 133 -0.10 6.47 -9.90
N SER A 134 -0.62 6.72 -11.11
CA SER A 134 -0.04 6.16 -12.35
C SER A 134 1.41 6.59 -12.54
N VAL A 135 1.74 7.85 -12.26
CA VAL A 135 3.12 8.35 -12.29
C VAL A 135 4.00 7.59 -11.30
N GLY A 136 3.55 7.40 -10.06
CA GLY A 136 4.28 6.63 -9.05
C GLY A 136 4.51 5.18 -9.45
N PHE A 137 3.49 4.54 -10.04
CA PHE A 137 3.62 3.18 -10.58
C PHE A 137 4.69 3.10 -11.68
N ILE A 138 4.62 3.99 -12.69
CA ILE A 138 5.55 4.01 -13.82
C ILE A 138 6.99 4.26 -13.34
N VAL A 139 7.17 5.26 -12.47
CA VAL A 139 8.48 5.61 -11.91
C VAL A 139 9.05 4.43 -11.12
N ALA A 140 8.24 3.75 -10.31
CA ALA A 140 8.69 2.58 -9.55
C ALA A 140 9.06 1.41 -10.45
N VAL A 141 8.21 1.05 -11.43
CA VAL A 141 8.48 -0.07 -12.34
C VAL A 141 9.75 0.19 -13.16
N ILE A 142 9.86 1.34 -13.82
CA ILE A 142 11.02 1.64 -14.65
C ILE A 142 12.28 1.82 -13.79
N GLY A 143 12.16 2.57 -12.69
CA GLY A 143 13.28 2.85 -11.80
C GLY A 143 13.87 1.59 -11.17
N LEU A 144 13.01 0.69 -10.67
CA LEU A 144 13.46 -0.61 -10.14
C LEU A 144 13.95 -1.54 -11.23
N GLY A 145 13.34 -1.54 -12.42
CA GLY A 145 13.82 -2.31 -13.55
C GLY A 145 15.26 -1.99 -13.90
N VAL A 146 15.57 -0.69 -14.09
CA VAL A 146 16.93 -0.22 -14.36
C VAL A 146 17.87 -0.50 -13.18
N LEU A 147 17.37 -0.38 -11.95
CA LEU A 147 18.16 -0.67 -10.75
C LEU A 147 18.58 -2.15 -10.71
N PHE A 148 17.67 -3.08 -10.98
CA PHE A 148 17.95 -4.52 -10.93
C PHE A 148 18.84 -5.03 -12.08
N ASP A 149 19.04 -4.24 -13.13
CA ASP A 149 20.08 -4.53 -14.14
C ASP A 149 21.50 -4.31 -13.58
N GLN A 150 21.63 -3.55 -12.49
CA GLN A 150 22.92 -3.13 -11.92
C GLN A 150 23.17 -3.67 -10.51
N VAL A 151 22.12 -3.98 -9.75
CA VAL A 151 22.23 -4.45 -8.35
C VAL A 151 21.35 -5.66 -8.07
N GLU A 152 21.63 -6.35 -6.96
CA GLU A 152 20.86 -7.49 -6.51
C GLU A 152 19.40 -7.15 -6.20
N THR A 153 18.50 -8.11 -6.42
CA THR A 153 17.06 -7.95 -6.17
C THR A 153 16.73 -7.70 -4.69
N TRP A 154 17.68 -7.92 -3.77
CA TRP A 154 17.53 -7.59 -2.36
C TRP A 154 17.16 -6.11 -2.12
N TRP A 155 17.61 -5.19 -2.98
CA TRP A 155 17.27 -3.76 -2.91
C TRP A 155 15.77 -3.48 -3.06
N LEU A 156 14.97 -4.44 -3.52
CA LEU A 156 13.51 -4.34 -3.50
C LEU A 156 12.97 -4.05 -2.10
N LEU A 157 13.52 -4.73 -1.08
CA LEU A 157 13.04 -4.68 0.30
C LEU A 157 13.16 -3.26 0.90
N PRO A 158 14.34 -2.64 0.95
CA PRO A 158 14.47 -1.29 1.49
C PRO A 158 13.69 -0.26 0.66
N VAL A 159 13.61 -0.41 -0.66
CA VAL A 159 12.80 0.51 -1.50
C VAL A 159 11.32 0.44 -1.13
N VAL A 160 10.75 -0.76 -1.03
CA VAL A 160 9.35 -0.92 -0.62
C VAL A 160 9.13 -0.37 0.78
N LEU A 161 10.03 -0.63 1.73
CA LEU A 161 9.92 -0.09 3.09
C LEU A 161 9.91 1.45 3.10
N VAL A 162 10.81 2.10 2.35
CA VAL A 162 10.84 3.57 2.22
C VAL A 162 9.53 4.10 1.63
N LEU A 163 8.97 3.43 0.61
CA LEU A 163 7.70 3.81 0.01
C LEU A 163 6.53 3.64 1.01
N LEU A 164 6.51 2.56 1.81
CA LEU A 164 5.52 2.33 2.86
C LEU A 164 5.58 3.43 3.94
N VAL A 165 6.78 3.81 4.37
CA VAL A 165 6.98 4.94 5.29
C VAL A 165 6.51 6.25 4.64
N GLY A 166 6.77 6.43 3.33
CA GLY A 166 6.27 7.57 2.56
C GLY A 166 4.74 7.68 2.56
N ILE A 167 4.02 6.55 2.48
CA ILE A 167 2.56 6.51 2.61
C ILE A 167 2.13 6.91 4.01
N TRP A 168 2.76 6.34 5.04
CA TRP A 168 2.41 6.66 6.43
C TRP A 168 2.63 8.15 6.73
N VAL A 169 3.79 8.71 6.36
CA VAL A 169 4.07 10.14 6.49
C VAL A 169 3.06 10.98 5.70
N SER A 170 2.75 10.59 4.46
CA SER A 170 1.73 11.27 3.65
C SER A 170 0.34 11.22 4.30
N SER A 171 0.01 10.13 5.01
CA SER A 171 -1.26 9.97 5.73
C SER A 171 -1.38 10.88 6.96
N LEU A 172 -0.28 11.12 7.68
CA LEU A 172 -0.21 12.10 8.77
C LEU A 172 -0.38 13.51 8.23
N LEU A 173 0.09 13.72 7.00
CA LEU A 173 -0.10 14.94 6.24
C LEU A 173 -1.49 15.03 5.58
N VAL A 174 -2.49 14.20 5.85
CA VAL A 174 -3.86 14.52 5.38
C VAL A 174 -4.68 14.96 6.59
N PRO A 175 -5.22 16.20 6.61
CA PRO A 175 -6.03 16.67 7.72
C PRO A 175 -7.32 15.84 7.77
N GLU A 176 -7.73 15.47 8.99
CA GLU A 176 -9.01 14.82 9.21
C GLU A 176 -10.08 15.88 9.01
N ARG A 177 -10.96 15.70 8.02
CA ARG A 177 -12.10 16.59 7.85
C ARG A 177 -13.11 16.16 8.92
N GLU A 178 -13.28 16.98 9.96
CA GLU A 178 -14.44 16.84 10.84
C GLU A 178 -15.67 16.86 9.93
N LEU A 179 -16.42 15.76 9.94
CA LEU A 179 -17.77 15.76 9.39
C LEU A 179 -18.51 16.77 10.25
N ASP A 180 -18.81 17.94 9.69
CA ASP A 180 -19.66 18.91 10.34
C ASP A 180 -21.07 18.29 10.38
N ILE A 181 -21.37 17.60 11.49
CA ILE A 181 -22.70 17.13 11.82
C ILE A 181 -23.51 18.35 12.27
N GLN A 182 -23.72 19.31 11.36
CA GLN A 182 -24.66 20.42 11.54
C GLN A 182 -25.27 20.79 10.19
N ALA A 183 -26.43 20.18 9.90
CA ALA A 183 -27.53 20.79 9.17
C ALA A 183 -28.75 19.85 9.30
N GLU A 184 -29.33 19.86 10.51
CA GLU A 184 -30.75 19.53 10.72
C GLU A 184 -31.58 20.79 10.50
#